data_AF-Q5ENL5-F1
#
_entry.id   AF-Q5ENL5-F1
#
_cell.length_a   1.000
_cell.length_b   1.000
_cell.length_c   1.000
_cell.angle_alpha   90.00
_cell.angle_beta   90.00
_cell.angle_gamma   90.00
#
_symmetry.space_group_name_H-M   'P 1'
#
loop_
_entity.id
_entity.type
_entity.pdbx_description
1 polymer ?
#
loop_
_entity_poly.entity_id
_entity_poly.type
_entity_poly.pdbx_seq_one_letter_code
_entity_poly.pdbx_strand_id
1 'polypeptide(L)'
;MRRTLVALGSLSLASGKIHFSETFGDGWESRWTTSKWKESEGTAGKWVSAAGKWFADEKEDKGIQTGEDSKFFGIAAAFDSFSNKGKDLIVQYQAKYEKDVECGGGYLKIGPKMDDLSAFGDPTPYNIMFGPDKCGYTKRTHLIFTYKGKNILKKSDLAYKQEGEGTSHLYRLTLKPDNTVKVEIDEEEIYSGAMKDDWELLKPKEIDDPDDKKPSDWADDSMMDDPEDKKPGDWVEEKRI
;
A
#
# COMPACT_ATOMS: atom_id res chain seq x y z
N MET A 1 -20.42 1.43 -59.27
CA MET A 1 -19.51 0.85 -58.25
C MET A 1 -19.59 1.68 -56.98
N ARG A 2 -20.16 1.15 -55.90
CA ARG A 2 -20.01 1.71 -54.53
C ARG A 2 -19.57 0.55 -53.64
N ARG A 3 -18.32 0.62 -53.18
CA ARG A 3 -17.77 -0.33 -52.20
C ARG A 3 -18.11 0.21 -50.81
N THR A 4 -19.03 -0.44 -50.11
CA THR A 4 -19.29 -0.18 -48.70
C THR A 4 -18.29 -1.01 -47.90
N LEU A 5 -17.28 -0.38 -47.32
CA LEU A 5 -16.45 -1.01 -46.28
C LEU A 5 -17.26 -1.03 -44.99
N VAL A 6 -17.63 -2.22 -44.52
CA VAL A 6 -18.12 -2.43 -43.16
C VAL A 6 -16.89 -2.65 -42.29
N ALA A 7 -16.53 -1.65 -41.50
CA ALA A 7 -15.56 -1.80 -40.44
C ALA A 7 -16.24 -2.54 -39.28
N LEU A 8 -16.02 -3.85 -39.15
CA LEU A 8 -16.29 -4.56 -37.91
C LEU A 8 -15.23 -4.13 -36.89
N GLY A 9 -15.59 -3.17 -36.03
CA GLY A 9 -14.83 -2.91 -34.81
C GLY A 9 -14.93 -4.14 -33.91
N SER A 10 -13.81 -4.82 -33.70
CA SER A 10 -13.68 -5.88 -32.71
C SER A 10 -13.76 -5.25 -31.31
N LEU A 11 -14.96 -5.22 -30.72
CA LEU A 11 -15.11 -5.06 -29.29
C LEU A 11 -14.52 -6.30 -28.63
N SER A 12 -13.29 -6.20 -28.14
CA SER A 12 -12.72 -7.19 -27.24
C SER A 12 -13.56 -7.19 -25.96
N LEU A 13 -14.43 -8.19 -25.80
CA LEU A 13 -15.09 -8.49 -24.54
C LEU A 13 -14.00 -8.90 -23.54
N ALA A 14 -13.58 -7.97 -22.68
CA ALA A 14 -12.77 -8.30 -21.53
C ALA A 14 -13.63 -9.12 -20.55
N SER A 15 -13.41 -10.42 -20.49
CA SER A 15 -14.09 -11.34 -19.57
C SER A 15 -13.15 -11.66 -18.41
N GLY A 16 -13.50 -11.22 -17.20
CA GLY A 16 -12.79 -11.54 -15.95
C GLY A 16 -13.68 -12.35 -15.00
N LYS A 17 -13.11 -13.32 -14.28
CA LYS A 17 -13.84 -14.01 -13.20
C LYS A 17 -13.91 -13.09 -11.99
N ILE A 18 -15.12 -12.75 -11.55
CA ILE A 18 -15.35 -12.03 -10.30
C ILE A 18 -15.18 -13.03 -9.15
N HIS A 19 -14.16 -12.81 -8.31
CA HIS A 19 -13.90 -13.65 -7.14
C HIS A 19 -14.64 -13.17 -5.90
N PHE A 20 -14.79 -11.86 -5.76
CA PHE A 20 -15.51 -11.20 -4.69
C PHE A 20 -16.01 -9.85 -5.21
N SER A 21 -17.22 -9.46 -4.80
CA SER A 21 -17.81 -8.16 -5.11
C SER A 21 -18.73 -7.79 -3.97
N GLU A 22 -18.57 -6.59 -3.43
CA GLU A 22 -19.40 -6.06 -2.35
C GLU A 22 -19.77 -4.62 -2.68
N THR A 23 -21.05 -4.31 -2.53
CA THR A 23 -21.61 -2.96 -2.70
C THR A 23 -22.24 -2.42 -1.43
N PHE A 24 -22.22 -3.20 -0.34
CA PHE A 24 -22.77 -2.87 0.97
C PHE A 24 -24.27 -2.52 0.97
N GLY A 25 -25.00 -2.99 -0.05
CA GLY A 25 -26.46 -2.93 -0.08
C GLY A 25 -27.09 -3.87 0.96
N ASP A 26 -28.43 -3.90 0.97
CA ASP A 26 -29.23 -4.61 1.97
C ASP A 26 -28.70 -6.03 2.32
N GLY A 27 -28.64 -6.32 3.62
CA GLY A 27 -28.18 -7.59 4.15
C GLY A 27 -26.67 -7.81 4.13
N TRP A 28 -25.85 -6.77 3.93
CA TRP A 28 -24.38 -6.86 4.01
C TRP A 28 -23.90 -7.42 5.36
N GLU A 29 -24.64 -7.18 6.45
CA GLU A 29 -24.33 -7.68 7.79
C GLU A 29 -24.32 -9.22 7.84
N SER A 30 -25.02 -9.90 6.92
CA SER A 30 -24.98 -11.36 6.80
C SER A 30 -23.76 -11.88 6.04
N ARG A 31 -23.11 -11.03 5.25
CA ARG A 31 -21.95 -11.35 4.41
C ARG A 31 -20.62 -11.06 5.12
N TRP A 32 -20.65 -10.18 6.12
CA TRP A 32 -19.47 -9.73 6.85
C TRP A 32 -19.52 -10.13 8.32
N THR A 33 -18.37 -10.50 8.87
CA THR A 33 -18.19 -10.82 10.29
C THR A 33 -17.32 -9.76 10.95
N THR A 34 -17.88 -9.07 11.95
CA THR A 34 -17.13 -8.13 12.79
C THR A 34 -16.16 -8.86 13.70
N SER A 35 -14.94 -8.31 13.81
CA SER A 35 -13.90 -8.85 14.67
C SER A 35 -14.15 -8.60 16.16
N LYS A 36 -13.67 -9.54 16.98
CA LYS A 36 -13.62 -9.49 18.44
C LYS A 36 -12.20 -9.27 18.99
N TRP A 37 -11.20 -9.11 18.12
CA TRP A 37 -9.78 -9.01 18.48
C TRP A 37 -9.48 -7.98 19.58
N LYS A 38 -10.21 -6.86 19.61
CA LYS A 38 -10.04 -5.75 20.58
C LYS A 38 -11.22 -5.56 21.53
N GLU A 39 -12.14 -6.53 21.55
CA GLU A 39 -13.38 -6.41 22.33
C GLU A 39 -13.08 -6.47 23.85
N SER A 40 -12.24 -7.41 24.29
CA SER A 40 -11.85 -7.54 25.71
C SER A 40 -11.07 -6.35 26.25
N GLU A 41 -10.39 -5.60 25.37
CA GLU A 41 -9.65 -4.39 25.73
C GLU A 41 -10.56 -3.14 25.76
N GLY A 42 -11.82 -3.25 25.32
CA GLY A 42 -12.72 -2.11 25.18
C GLY A 42 -12.31 -1.12 24.09
N THR A 43 -11.40 -1.50 23.19
CA THR A 43 -10.84 -0.65 22.13
C THR A 43 -11.32 -1.05 20.73
N ALA A 44 -12.21 -2.05 20.61
CA ALA A 44 -12.90 -2.36 19.36
C ALA A 44 -13.94 -1.26 19.02
N GLY A 45 -13.93 -0.84 17.75
CA GLY A 45 -14.91 0.09 17.18
C GLY A 45 -16.09 -0.63 16.53
N LYS A 46 -17.19 0.09 16.36
CA LYS A 46 -18.42 -0.38 15.74
C LYS A 46 -18.51 0.12 14.31
N TRP A 47 -18.84 -0.80 13.42
CA TRP A 47 -19.16 -0.47 12.03
C TRP A 47 -20.60 0.02 11.92
N VAL A 48 -20.80 1.07 11.14
CA VAL A 48 -22.12 1.59 10.78
C VAL A 48 -22.28 1.59 9.27
N SER A 49 -23.52 1.44 8.79
CA SER A 49 -23.82 1.59 7.37
C SER A 49 -24.19 3.04 7.09
N ALA A 50 -23.49 3.69 6.17
CA ALA A 50 -23.66 5.10 5.88
C ALA A 50 -23.16 5.46 4.47
N ALA A 51 -23.79 6.46 3.84
CA ALA A 51 -23.27 7.12 2.64
C ALA A 51 -22.31 8.28 2.97
N GLY A 52 -22.20 8.59 4.27
CA GLY A 52 -21.45 9.74 4.77
C GLY A 52 -22.24 11.05 4.77
N LYS A 53 -21.57 12.14 5.15
CA LYS A 53 -22.10 13.51 5.19
C LYS A 53 -22.37 14.09 3.80
N TRP A 54 -21.59 13.69 2.81
CA TRP A 54 -21.75 14.13 1.41
C TRP A 54 -21.91 12.91 0.54
N PHE A 55 -22.81 12.87 -0.42
CA PHE A 55 -22.98 11.74 -1.32
C PHE A 55 -23.58 12.22 -2.64
N ALA A 56 -23.35 11.48 -3.71
CA ALA A 56 -24.01 11.71 -5.00
C ALA A 56 -25.38 11.02 -5.01
N ASP A 57 -25.43 9.77 -4.56
CA ASP A 57 -26.65 8.98 -4.39
C ASP A 57 -26.60 8.24 -3.05
N GLU A 58 -27.51 8.58 -2.12
CA GLU A 58 -27.51 8.03 -0.76
C GLU A 58 -27.62 6.49 -0.72
N LYS A 59 -28.30 5.91 -1.71
CA LYS A 59 -28.53 4.47 -1.75
C LYS A 59 -27.33 3.75 -2.35
N GLU A 60 -26.79 4.26 -3.46
CA GLU A 60 -25.68 3.63 -4.18
C GLU A 60 -24.32 3.91 -3.52
N ASP A 61 -24.15 5.04 -2.82
CA ASP A 61 -22.91 5.41 -2.13
C ASP A 61 -22.84 4.87 -0.68
N LYS A 62 -23.85 4.11 -0.25
CA LYS A 62 -23.87 3.51 1.08
C LYS A 62 -22.76 2.46 1.20
N GLY A 63 -21.91 2.64 2.19
CA GLY A 63 -20.81 1.73 2.52
C GLY A 63 -20.79 1.36 4.00
N ILE A 64 -19.67 0.77 4.43
CA ILE A 64 -19.33 0.63 5.85
C ILE A 64 -18.47 1.80 6.30
N GLN A 65 -18.77 2.33 7.48
CA GLN A 65 -18.08 3.46 8.10
C GLN A 65 -17.65 3.11 9.52
N THR A 66 -16.49 3.60 9.92
CA THR A 66 -15.99 3.54 11.29
C THR A 66 -16.77 4.53 12.17
N GLY A 67 -17.50 4.04 13.17
CA GLY A 67 -18.43 4.85 13.96
C GLY A 67 -17.80 5.70 15.07
N GLU A 68 -16.70 5.25 15.66
CA GLU A 68 -16.05 5.91 16.79
C GLU A 68 -14.60 6.30 16.53
N ASP A 69 -14.19 7.41 17.14
CA ASP A 69 -12.81 7.89 17.14
C ASP A 69 -11.93 7.07 18.08
N SER A 70 -10.64 6.95 17.75
CA SER A 70 -9.62 6.29 18.58
C SER A 70 -9.96 4.84 18.94
N LYS A 71 -10.50 4.09 17.97
CA LYS A 71 -10.80 2.66 18.07
C LYS A 71 -10.07 1.85 17.00
N PHE A 72 -9.88 0.57 17.29
CA PHE A 72 -9.43 -0.42 16.30
C PHE A 72 -10.62 -1.02 15.59
N PHE A 73 -10.51 -1.17 14.27
CA PHE A 73 -11.55 -1.71 13.43
C PHE A 73 -11.07 -2.98 12.73
N GLY A 74 -11.90 -4.02 12.75
CA GLY A 74 -11.68 -5.26 12.03
C GLY A 74 -13.02 -5.83 11.58
N ILE A 75 -13.11 -6.16 10.29
CA ILE A 75 -14.25 -6.85 9.70
C ILE A 75 -13.75 -7.67 8.52
N ALA A 76 -14.31 -8.86 8.33
CA ALA A 76 -13.88 -9.77 7.27
C ALA A 76 -15.08 -10.45 6.60
N ALA A 77 -14.95 -10.71 5.31
CA ALA A 77 -15.87 -11.52 4.52
C ALA A 77 -15.10 -12.67 3.89
N ALA A 78 -15.71 -13.87 3.90
CA ALA A 78 -15.19 -15.03 3.20
C ALA A 78 -15.68 -15.04 1.74
N PHE A 79 -14.87 -15.62 0.86
CA PHE A 79 -15.19 -15.86 -0.54
C PHE A 79 -14.50 -17.13 -1.03
N ASP A 80 -14.88 -17.59 -2.21
CA ASP A 80 -14.31 -18.80 -2.81
C ASP A 80 -12.81 -18.69 -2.97
N SER A 81 -12.09 -19.67 -2.42
CA SER A 81 -10.63 -19.74 -2.55
C SER A 81 -10.22 -19.82 -4.02
N PHE A 82 -9.20 -19.07 -4.38
CA PHE A 82 -8.68 -19.02 -5.74
C PHE A 82 -7.16 -18.88 -5.76
N SER A 83 -6.57 -19.03 -6.95
CA SER A 83 -5.16 -18.72 -7.21
C SER A 83 -5.06 -17.83 -8.44
N ASN A 84 -4.21 -16.82 -8.37
CA ASN A 84 -3.83 -15.96 -9.50
C ASN A 84 -2.65 -16.53 -10.31
N LYS A 85 -2.24 -17.79 -10.09
CA LYS A 85 -1.15 -18.40 -10.86
C LYS A 85 -1.46 -18.37 -12.36
N GLY A 86 -0.60 -17.69 -13.12
CA GLY A 86 -0.74 -17.54 -14.57
C GLY A 86 -1.89 -16.63 -15.02
N LYS A 87 -2.43 -15.79 -14.13
CA LYS A 87 -3.55 -14.88 -14.41
C LYS A 87 -3.31 -13.51 -13.80
N ASP A 88 -3.90 -12.49 -14.41
CA ASP A 88 -3.96 -11.17 -13.80
C ASP A 88 -4.88 -11.21 -12.56
N LEU A 89 -4.44 -10.60 -11.47
CA LEU A 89 -5.26 -10.33 -10.28
C LEU A 89 -5.50 -8.83 -10.20
N ILE A 90 -6.78 -8.46 -10.13
CA ILE A 90 -7.21 -7.08 -9.94
C ILE A 90 -7.89 -6.98 -8.58
N VAL A 91 -7.46 -6.03 -7.76
CA VAL A 91 -8.07 -5.67 -6.48
C VAL A 91 -8.46 -4.21 -6.56
N GLN A 92 -9.73 -3.90 -6.38
CA GLN A 92 -10.23 -2.53 -6.51
C GLN A 92 -11.27 -2.26 -5.42
N TYR A 93 -11.20 -1.09 -4.80
CA TYR A 93 -12.19 -0.62 -3.84
C TYR A 93 -12.15 0.92 -3.74
N GLN A 94 -13.19 1.50 -3.14
CA GLN A 94 -13.23 2.93 -2.85
C GLN A 94 -13.01 3.18 -1.37
N ALA A 95 -12.26 4.23 -1.05
CA ALA A 95 -12.10 4.73 0.30
C ALA A 95 -12.38 6.23 0.33
N LYS A 96 -13.05 6.68 1.38
CA LYS A 96 -13.45 8.06 1.57
C LYS A 96 -13.22 8.49 3.01
N TYR A 97 -12.50 9.59 3.19
CA TYR A 97 -12.24 10.16 4.51
C TYR A 97 -13.13 11.39 4.68
N GLU A 98 -14.08 11.34 5.61
CA GLU A 98 -15.04 12.43 5.84
C GLU A 98 -14.46 13.63 6.59
N LYS A 99 -13.29 13.42 7.19
CA LYS A 99 -12.53 14.40 7.95
C LYS A 99 -11.06 14.17 7.70
N ASP A 100 -10.24 15.20 7.88
CA ASP A 100 -8.80 14.98 7.91
C ASP A 100 -8.43 14.13 9.14
N VAL A 101 -7.99 12.89 8.90
CA VAL A 101 -7.60 11.98 9.98
C VAL A 101 -6.18 12.28 10.42
N GLU A 102 -5.93 12.36 11.73
CA GLU A 102 -4.57 12.50 12.25
C GLU A 102 -3.81 11.18 12.15
N CYS A 103 -4.45 10.08 12.54
CA CYS A 103 -3.93 8.73 12.40
C CYS A 103 -5.08 7.75 12.10
N GLY A 104 -5.02 7.08 10.95
CA GLY A 104 -6.04 6.17 10.45
C GLY A 104 -5.69 5.52 9.12
N GLY A 105 -5.93 4.21 9.05
CA GLY A 105 -5.74 3.39 7.85
C GLY A 105 -7.06 3.04 7.20
N GLY A 106 -7.10 3.08 5.87
CA GLY A 106 -8.23 2.71 5.02
C GLY A 106 -7.88 1.55 4.09
N TYR A 107 -6.91 0.73 4.47
CA TYR A 107 -6.40 -0.40 3.70
C TYR A 107 -7.19 -1.68 3.94
N LEU A 108 -7.18 -2.57 2.94
CA LEU A 108 -7.70 -3.92 3.05
C LEU A 108 -6.56 -4.95 3.18
N LYS A 109 -6.91 -6.15 3.65
CA LYS A 109 -6.03 -7.32 3.66
C LYS A 109 -6.71 -8.46 2.92
N ILE A 110 -5.99 -9.15 2.05
CA ILE A 110 -6.43 -10.37 1.37
C ILE A 110 -5.51 -11.50 1.82
N GLY A 111 -6.08 -12.58 2.34
CA GLY A 111 -5.32 -13.62 3.01
C GLY A 111 -5.83 -15.04 2.75
N PRO A 112 -5.17 -16.05 3.37
CA PRO A 112 -5.65 -17.42 3.35
C PRO A 112 -7.02 -17.55 4.04
N LYS A 113 -7.67 -18.69 3.84
CA LYS A 113 -8.91 -19.03 4.54
C LYS A 113 -8.67 -18.98 6.06
N MET A 114 -9.61 -18.37 6.78
CA MET A 114 -9.68 -18.37 8.24
C MET A 114 -10.83 -19.27 8.69
N ASP A 115 -10.61 -20.02 9.76
CA ASP A 115 -11.68 -20.84 10.37
C ASP A 115 -12.65 -20.00 11.20
N ASP A 116 -12.15 -18.94 11.83
CA ASP A 116 -12.93 -17.97 12.60
C ASP A 116 -12.63 -16.54 12.14
N LEU A 117 -13.57 -15.94 11.40
CA LEU A 117 -13.48 -14.55 10.94
C LEU A 117 -13.57 -13.54 12.09
N SER A 118 -14.16 -13.92 13.22
CA SER A 118 -14.27 -13.02 14.38
C SER A 118 -12.91 -12.82 15.07
N ALA A 119 -11.91 -13.67 14.79
CA ALA A 119 -10.55 -13.48 15.24
C ALA A 119 -9.73 -12.51 14.35
N PHE A 120 -10.30 -11.97 13.27
CA PHE A 120 -9.59 -11.09 12.33
C PHE A 120 -9.03 -9.84 13.01
N GLY A 121 -7.71 -9.73 13.12
CA GLY A 121 -7.06 -8.64 13.83
C GLY A 121 -5.56 -8.88 13.93
N ASP A 122 -4.78 -7.92 14.41
CA ASP A 122 -3.34 -8.12 14.46
C ASP A 122 -2.90 -9.05 15.62
N PRO A 123 -2.18 -10.16 15.37
CA PRO A 123 -1.64 -10.63 14.09
C PRO A 123 -2.55 -11.64 13.38
N THR A 124 -3.02 -11.28 12.17
CA THR A 124 -3.69 -12.21 11.24
C THR A 124 -2.86 -12.27 9.97
N PRO A 125 -2.44 -13.48 9.53
CA PRO A 125 -1.72 -13.63 8.28
C PRO A 125 -2.51 -13.12 7.07
N TYR A 126 -1.84 -12.43 6.16
CA TYR A 126 -2.38 -12.01 4.88
C TYR A 126 -1.38 -12.34 3.77
N ASN A 127 -1.82 -12.24 2.51
CA ASN A 127 -0.97 -12.34 1.32
C ASN A 127 -0.66 -10.94 0.76
N ILE A 128 -1.66 -10.06 0.78
CA ILE A 128 -1.59 -8.69 0.26
C ILE A 128 -2.26 -7.75 1.27
N MET A 129 -1.60 -6.64 1.60
CA MET A 129 -2.23 -5.47 2.23
C MET A 129 -2.11 -4.30 1.26
N PHE A 130 -3.22 -3.61 0.99
CA PHE A 130 -3.26 -2.53 0.00
C PHE A 130 -4.22 -1.42 0.42
N GLY A 131 -3.78 -0.17 0.36
CA GLY A 131 -4.64 1.00 0.59
C GLY A 131 -4.00 2.20 1.31
N PRO A 132 -4.74 3.30 1.49
CA PRO A 132 -4.22 4.51 2.12
C PRO A 132 -4.02 4.32 3.62
N ASP A 133 -2.98 4.96 4.14
CA ASP A 133 -2.66 5.02 5.56
C ASP A 133 -2.00 6.35 5.88
N LYS A 134 -2.47 6.98 6.95
CA LYS A 134 -1.92 8.23 7.48
C LYS A 134 -1.73 8.08 8.97
N CYS A 135 -0.58 8.48 9.49
CA CYS A 135 -0.36 8.64 10.92
C CYS A 135 0.66 9.74 11.17
N GLY A 136 0.18 10.88 11.70
CA GLY A 136 0.96 12.10 11.85
C GLY A 136 1.46 12.61 10.49
N TYR A 137 2.77 12.83 10.38
CA TYR A 137 3.42 13.28 9.15
C TYR A 137 3.61 12.18 8.11
N THR A 138 3.41 10.91 8.49
CA THR A 138 3.54 9.79 7.57
C THR A 138 2.22 9.56 6.85
N LYS A 139 2.20 9.70 5.52
CA LYS A 139 1.05 9.39 4.67
C LYS A 139 1.51 8.64 3.43
N ARG A 140 0.87 7.52 3.11
CA ARG A 140 1.21 6.69 1.95
C ARG A 140 0.05 5.79 1.56
N THR A 141 0.09 5.28 0.34
CA THR A 141 -0.68 4.09 -0.02
C THR A 141 0.20 2.86 0.23
N HIS A 142 -0.17 2.01 1.20
CA HIS A 142 0.53 0.76 1.44
C HIS A 142 0.31 -0.21 0.29
N LEU A 143 1.37 -0.92 -0.07
CA LEU A 143 1.32 -2.13 -0.87
C LEU A 143 2.36 -3.13 -0.34
N ILE A 144 1.88 -4.09 0.43
CA ILE A 144 2.70 -5.04 1.16
C ILE A 144 2.39 -6.45 0.65
N PHE A 145 3.44 -7.20 0.30
CA PHE A 145 3.34 -8.61 -0.07
C PHE A 145 3.92 -9.48 1.03
N THR A 146 3.21 -10.54 1.37
CA THR A 146 3.75 -11.56 2.28
C THR A 146 4.51 -12.61 1.46
N TYR A 147 5.81 -12.72 1.72
CA TYR A 147 6.69 -13.66 1.04
C TYR A 147 7.56 -14.40 2.06
N LYS A 148 7.55 -15.73 1.99
CA LYS A 148 8.29 -16.62 2.92
C LYS A 148 8.03 -16.29 4.39
N GLY A 149 6.77 -16.00 4.74
CA GLY A 149 6.33 -15.67 6.11
C GLY A 149 6.71 -14.27 6.59
N LYS A 150 7.26 -13.41 5.72
CA LYS A 150 7.58 -12.02 6.05
C LYS A 150 6.71 -11.05 5.25
N ASN A 151 6.27 -9.98 5.90
CA ASN A 151 5.58 -8.88 5.25
C ASN A 151 6.62 -7.94 4.66
N ILE A 152 6.70 -7.90 3.32
CA ILE A 152 7.69 -7.10 2.59
C ILE A 152 7.00 -5.85 2.08
N LEU A 153 7.42 -4.70 2.61
CA LEU A 153 6.94 -3.38 2.20
C LEU A 153 7.59 -2.98 0.88
N LYS A 154 6.92 -2.11 0.12
CA LYS A 154 7.53 -1.43 -1.03
C LYS A 154 8.68 -0.54 -0.53
N LYS A 155 9.78 -0.50 -1.27
CA LYS A 155 10.97 0.32 -0.93
C LYS A 155 10.70 1.82 -0.93
N SER A 156 9.77 2.29 -1.77
CA SER A 156 9.37 3.69 -1.87
C SER A 156 7.87 3.83 -1.67
N ASP A 157 7.47 4.96 -1.09
CA ASP A 157 6.08 5.24 -0.80
C ASP A 157 5.27 5.49 -2.08
N LEU A 158 4.07 4.90 -2.13
CA LEU A 158 3.08 5.24 -3.15
C LEU A 158 2.30 6.47 -2.71
N ALA A 159 1.91 7.30 -3.68
CA ALA A 159 1.15 8.51 -3.45
C ALA A 159 -0.10 8.25 -2.58
N TYR A 160 -0.32 9.11 -1.61
CA TYR A 160 -1.51 9.12 -0.76
C TYR A 160 -2.56 10.05 -1.36
N LYS A 161 -3.81 9.59 -1.49
CA LYS A 161 -4.90 10.39 -2.07
C LYS A 161 -6.16 10.29 -1.20
N GLN A 162 -6.08 10.93 -0.04
CA GLN A 162 -7.23 11.26 0.82
C GLN A 162 -7.03 12.69 1.33
N GLU A 163 -6.47 13.56 0.48
CA GLU A 163 -6.30 14.97 0.78
C GLU A 163 -7.60 15.68 0.43
N GLY A 164 -8.18 16.40 1.39
CA GLY A 164 -9.50 16.99 1.25
C GLY A 164 -10.58 16.09 1.83
N GLU A 165 -11.50 16.71 2.55
CA GLU A 165 -12.58 16.00 3.24
C GLU A 165 -13.70 15.62 2.28
N GLY A 166 -14.27 14.43 2.45
CA GLY A 166 -15.54 14.05 1.84
C GLY A 166 -15.47 13.60 0.38
N THR A 167 -14.28 13.38 -0.18
CA THR A 167 -14.11 12.84 -1.55
C THR A 167 -13.82 11.34 -1.52
N SER A 168 -14.53 10.57 -2.35
CA SER A 168 -14.25 9.16 -2.56
C SER A 168 -13.12 9.00 -3.57
N HIS A 169 -12.14 8.16 -3.25
CA HIS A 169 -11.04 7.81 -4.16
C HIS A 169 -11.06 6.31 -4.48
N LEU A 170 -10.88 5.98 -5.75
CA LEU A 170 -10.87 4.61 -6.26
C LEU A 170 -9.44 4.07 -6.29
N TYR A 171 -9.14 3.08 -5.45
CA TYR A 171 -7.82 2.44 -5.40
C TYR A 171 -7.87 1.14 -6.20
N ARG A 172 -6.97 0.97 -7.18
CA ARG A 172 -6.84 -0.26 -7.97
C ARG A 172 -5.40 -0.78 -7.97
N LEU A 173 -5.25 -2.04 -7.64
CA LEU A 173 -4.03 -2.83 -7.79
C LEU A 173 -4.23 -3.86 -8.89
N THR A 174 -3.30 -3.92 -9.85
CA THR A 174 -3.21 -4.97 -10.86
C THR A 174 -1.90 -5.72 -10.72
N LEU A 175 -1.96 -7.03 -10.53
CA LEU A 175 -0.81 -7.94 -10.49
C LEU A 175 -0.84 -8.86 -11.70
N LYS A 176 0.22 -8.83 -12.49
CA LYS A 176 0.37 -9.65 -13.69
C LYS A 176 1.20 -10.92 -13.41
N PRO A 177 1.01 -11.99 -14.21
CA PRO A 177 1.74 -13.25 -14.04
C PRO A 177 3.25 -13.14 -14.33
N ASP A 178 3.70 -12.07 -15.00
CA ASP A 178 5.11 -11.75 -15.22
C ASP A 178 5.77 -11.03 -14.03
N ASN A 179 5.04 -10.87 -12.92
CA ASN A 179 5.41 -10.11 -11.73
C ASN A 179 5.46 -8.58 -11.93
N THR A 180 4.82 -8.07 -12.97
CA THR A 180 4.53 -6.64 -13.10
C THR A 180 3.38 -6.25 -12.17
N VAL A 181 3.55 -5.14 -11.46
CA VAL A 181 2.58 -4.53 -10.56
C VAL A 181 2.22 -3.16 -11.11
N LYS A 182 0.92 -2.86 -11.22
CA LYS A 182 0.39 -1.54 -11.53
C LYS A 182 -0.54 -1.08 -10.42
N VAL A 183 -0.41 0.17 -9.99
CA VAL A 183 -1.29 0.82 -9.01
C VAL A 183 -1.87 2.08 -9.62
N GLU A 184 -3.19 2.20 -9.51
CA GLU A 184 -3.95 3.34 -10.00
C GLU A 184 -4.79 3.93 -8.87
N ILE A 185 -4.92 5.26 -8.86
CA ILE A 185 -5.89 5.95 -8.01
C ILE A 185 -6.73 6.88 -8.89
N ASP A 186 -8.06 6.74 -8.81
CA ASP A 186 -9.01 7.46 -9.67
C ASP A 186 -8.72 7.25 -11.17
N GLU A 187 -8.36 6.01 -11.51
CA GLU A 187 -7.98 5.58 -12.86
C GLU A 187 -6.67 6.21 -13.40
N GLU A 188 -5.98 7.01 -12.59
CA GLU A 188 -4.65 7.54 -12.89
C GLU A 188 -3.57 6.57 -12.42
N GLU A 189 -2.64 6.20 -13.31
CA GLU A 189 -1.49 5.34 -12.96
C GLU A 189 -0.50 6.12 -12.08
N ILE A 190 -0.35 5.68 -10.83
CA ILE A 190 0.61 6.27 -9.88
C ILE A 190 1.89 5.44 -9.77
N TYR A 191 1.86 4.18 -10.22
CA TYR A 191 3.01 3.29 -10.22
C TYR A 191 2.80 2.13 -11.20
N SER A 192 3.87 1.79 -11.92
CA SER A 192 3.96 0.59 -12.75
C SER A 192 5.41 0.10 -12.76
N GLY A 193 5.63 -1.16 -12.40
CA GLY A 193 6.98 -1.70 -12.25
C GLY A 193 7.03 -3.18 -11.92
N ALA A 194 8.23 -3.74 -11.89
CA ALA A 194 8.44 -5.15 -11.57
C ALA A 194 8.63 -5.36 -10.06
N MET A 195 7.95 -6.37 -9.51
CA MET A 195 7.95 -6.64 -8.07
C MET A 195 9.35 -6.88 -7.49
N LYS A 196 10.24 -7.49 -8.27
CA LYS A 196 11.64 -7.79 -7.88
C LYS A 196 12.50 -6.53 -7.62
N ASP A 197 12.13 -5.40 -8.22
CA ASP A 197 12.94 -4.18 -8.18
C ASP A 197 12.49 -3.30 -6.99
N ASP A 198 11.18 -3.27 -6.71
CA ASP A 198 10.56 -2.42 -5.69
C ASP A 198 10.23 -3.12 -4.36
N TRP A 199 10.34 -4.45 -4.27
CA TRP A 199 10.19 -5.23 -3.03
C TRP A 199 11.39 -6.14 -2.79
N GLU A 200 11.83 -6.26 -1.54
CA GLU A 200 12.95 -7.12 -1.13
C GLU A 200 12.56 -8.60 -1.04
N LEU A 201 12.13 -9.17 -2.17
CA LEU A 201 11.68 -10.56 -2.26
C LEU A 201 12.83 -11.54 -2.49
N LEU A 202 13.89 -11.06 -3.13
CA LEU A 202 15.06 -11.86 -3.48
C LEU A 202 16.25 -11.40 -2.64
N LYS A 203 17.26 -12.27 -2.51
CA LYS A 203 18.55 -11.85 -1.96
C LYS A 203 19.10 -10.69 -2.81
N PRO A 204 19.89 -9.78 -2.23
CA PRO A 204 20.60 -8.76 -2.99
C PRO A 204 21.33 -9.40 -4.18
N LYS A 205 21.26 -8.76 -5.35
CA LYS A 205 22.00 -9.21 -6.53
C LYS A 205 23.50 -9.02 -6.34
N GLU A 206 23.87 -7.97 -5.61
CA GLU A 206 25.23 -7.57 -5.27
C GLU A 206 25.34 -7.51 -3.75
N ILE A 207 26.46 -7.97 -3.22
CA ILE A 207 26.84 -7.89 -1.81
C ILE A 207 28.24 -7.29 -1.77
N ASP A 208 28.57 -6.56 -0.69
CA ASP A 208 29.94 -6.10 -0.47
C ASP A 208 30.87 -7.32 -0.36
N ASP A 209 32.06 -7.21 -0.95
CA ASP A 209 33.05 -8.29 -0.89
C ASP A 209 33.55 -8.40 0.57
N PRO A 210 33.33 -9.54 1.24
CA PRO A 210 33.73 -9.71 2.64
C PRO A 210 35.26 -9.68 2.84
N ASP A 211 36.01 -9.90 1.76
CA ASP A 211 37.47 -9.84 1.77
C ASP A 211 37.99 -8.43 1.42
N ASP A 212 37.11 -7.50 1.03
CA ASP A 212 37.47 -6.11 0.76
C ASP A 212 37.93 -5.44 2.05
N LYS A 213 39.11 -4.83 1.97
CA LYS A 213 39.73 -4.11 3.07
C LYS A 213 40.23 -2.81 2.51
N LYS A 214 39.86 -1.74 3.20
CA LYS A 214 40.41 -0.43 2.96
C LYS A 214 41.96 -0.50 2.90
N PRO A 215 42.58 -0.10 1.78
CA PRO A 215 44.04 -0.08 1.65
C PRO A 215 44.70 0.76 2.74
N SER A 216 45.92 0.39 3.13
CA SER A 216 46.67 1.10 4.18
C SER A 216 47.09 2.52 3.78
N ASP A 217 47.14 2.80 2.48
CA ASP A 217 47.47 4.09 1.86
C ASP A 217 46.22 4.93 1.52
N TRP A 218 45.03 4.49 1.91
CA TRP A 218 43.79 5.22 1.67
C TRP A 218 43.68 6.44 2.58
N ALA A 219 43.81 7.64 2.01
CA ALA A 219 43.60 8.90 2.71
C ALA A 219 42.10 9.19 2.90
N ASP A 220 41.66 9.36 4.15
CA ASP A 220 40.31 9.85 4.46
C ASP A 220 40.21 11.37 4.47
N ASP A 221 41.34 12.03 4.75
CA ASP A 221 41.38 13.46 4.91
C ASP A 221 41.25 14.14 3.55
N SER A 222 40.17 14.93 3.40
CA SER A 222 39.91 15.69 2.18
C SER A 222 40.86 16.86 1.98
N MET A 223 41.59 17.23 3.02
CA MET A 223 42.59 18.30 3.03
C MET A 223 43.94 17.72 3.47
N MET A 224 45.00 18.13 2.79
CA MET A 224 46.38 17.87 3.19
C MET A 224 47.16 19.18 3.20
N ASP A 225 48.15 19.29 4.08
CA ASP A 225 49.08 20.41 4.07
C ASP A 225 49.87 20.40 2.75
N ASP A 226 50.07 21.58 2.16
CA ASP A 226 50.86 21.70 0.94
C ASP A 226 52.31 21.31 1.25
N PRO A 227 52.86 20.25 0.60
CA PRO A 227 54.22 19.80 0.88
C PRO A 227 55.30 20.84 0.51
N GLU A 228 54.98 21.82 -0.35
CA GLU A 228 55.89 22.91 -0.71
C GLU A 228 55.80 24.12 0.22
N ASP A 229 54.75 24.20 1.05
CA ASP A 229 54.61 25.28 2.03
C ASP A 229 55.64 25.13 3.15
N LYS A 230 56.41 26.21 3.35
CA LYS A 230 57.34 26.34 4.46
C LYS A 230 56.78 27.33 5.44
N LYS A 231 56.84 26.96 6.72
CA LYS A 231 56.49 27.85 7.83
C LYS A 231 57.16 29.23 7.63
N PRO A 232 56.38 30.32 7.52
CA PRO A 232 56.92 31.66 7.35
C PRO A 232 57.84 32.07 8.51
N GLY A 233 58.84 32.90 8.23
CA GLY A 233 59.85 33.31 9.22
C GLY A 233 59.28 34.15 10.37
N ASP A 234 58.10 34.73 10.20
CA ASP A 234 57.37 35.55 11.17
C ASP A 234 56.26 34.76 11.89
N TRP A 235 56.20 33.43 11.73
CA TRP A 235 55.19 32.59 12.36
C TRP A 235 55.40 32.44 13.87
N VAL A 236 54.49 33.02 14.65
CA VAL A 236 54.54 33.03 16.11
C VAL A 236 53.81 31.79 16.67
N GLU A 237 54.55 30.88 17.31
CA GLU A 237 53.97 29.69 17.97
C GLU A 237 53.47 29.97 19.40
N GLU A 238 53.89 31.07 19.99
CA GLU A 238 53.47 31.44 21.34
C GLU A 238 52.12 32.15 21.34
N LYS A 239 51.15 31.53 22.01
CA LYS A 239 49.83 32.12 22.23
C LYS A 239 49.98 33.34 23.15
N ARG A 240 49.90 34.55 22.59
CA ARG A 240 49.82 35.78 23.38
C ARG A 240 48.48 35.81 24.11
N ILE A 241 48.53 35.66 25.44
CA ILE A 241 47.41 35.88 26.36
C ILE A 241 47.38 37.36 26.73
#